data_AF-A0A9P5IV09-F1
#
_entry.id   AF-A0A9P5IV09-F1
#
_cell.length_a   1.000
_cell.length_b   1.000
_cell.length_c   1.000
_cell.angle_alpha   90.00
_cell.angle_beta   90.00
_cell.angle_gamma   90.00
#
_symmetry.space_group_name_H-M   'P 1'
#
loop_
_entity.id
_entity.type
_entity.pdbx_description
1 polymer ?
#
loop_
_entity_poly.entity_id
_entity_poly.type
_entity_poly.pdbx_seq_one_letter_code
_entity_poly.pdbx_strand_id
1 'polypeptide(L)'
;MSQNHNYRVGQRVSFQGQLCTIRYIGEVKDTEKEWLGVEWDDPSRGKNDGKGYFKCLSNAPTPASFIRPTRKPDPEQSFVEAVFHKYASGDGLNPDKQIVISGKVAEEIGFDKIAEQQSQVHELKIVLVDGQRINRAHTRLQDASPTQVVAKTATNLTVGEACPSIVELDLSRNLFVSLDEIENICSQLKNLKTLRLNGNRLQLDTSRMLNAIMSGSSEEVFNMIKALEVDSTLLDWNELCILLQRFTSTVSLTASSNGFKRLSSPITSHSLASLTLEYNDFTSLADLEVLTQLTSLESLLLKGNKIHTTGTMTPGAVKSSTPLVFNNKLSYIDLSSNKINSWAFVDELVDIFPGMTSLRISKNLIYPETSAESTMGSLNEEFMLTLARLGNLQKLNFSGITPQDRNNAELFYLSEIGKELGAVDSEQESTVLSKHKRYKELCDLHGSPAVVRREKAEINPAFLEARLINFTFYVPAKSEIGQKEIVLVKEIPKAFSIYRVKGIVGRLLNRRPLSLKLIWETGEWDPVAGYEDIDEYDDDNAVDNAREALAPAGVSDLNRKQPKREDSSIAIDKAVSQTRGQVGVSKAGKFMRREVELEDTTKDVGLCVDGMEARVRVEFKDSRKFPGREE
;
A
#
# COMPACT_ATOMS: atom_id res chain seq x y z
N MET A 1 11.25 42.67 -35.66
CA MET A 1 11.68 43.11 -34.32
C MET A 1 11.55 41.91 -33.40
N SER A 2 12.65 41.34 -32.94
CA SER A 2 12.63 40.23 -31.98
C SER A 2 12.08 40.75 -30.65
N GLN A 3 10.95 40.23 -30.20
CA GLN A 3 10.48 40.46 -28.83
C GLN A 3 11.52 39.83 -27.89
N ASN A 4 12.43 40.64 -27.35
CA ASN A 4 13.24 40.25 -26.21
C ASN A 4 12.27 40.01 -25.05
N HIS A 5 12.01 38.74 -24.74
CA HIS A 5 11.29 38.39 -23.53
C HIS A 5 12.18 38.78 -22.36
N ASN A 6 11.69 39.68 -21.51
CA ASN A 6 12.45 40.16 -20.36
C ASN A 6 12.40 39.11 -19.25
N TYR A 7 13.25 38.09 -19.37
CA TYR A 7 13.34 37.01 -18.40
C TYR A 7 14.07 37.46 -17.13
N ARG A 8 13.69 36.86 -15.99
CA ARG A 8 14.41 37.03 -14.72
C ARG A 8 14.72 35.70 -14.07
N VAL A 9 15.83 35.65 -13.31
CA VAL A 9 16.14 34.50 -12.45
C VAL A 9 15.01 34.32 -11.42
N GLY A 10 14.64 33.07 -11.17
CA GLY A 10 13.51 32.68 -10.33
C GLY A 10 12.15 32.68 -11.03
N GLN A 11 12.05 33.20 -12.25
CA GLN A 11 10.80 33.16 -13.01
C GLN A 11 10.43 31.72 -13.39
N ARG A 12 9.17 31.36 -13.15
CA ARG A 12 8.58 30.13 -13.70
C ARG A 12 8.06 30.39 -15.09
N VAL A 13 8.40 29.52 -16.03
CA VAL A 13 7.99 29.61 -17.44
C VAL A 13 7.66 28.22 -17.98
N SER A 14 6.83 28.19 -19.03
CA SER A 14 6.51 26.96 -19.74
C SER A 14 7.08 27.02 -21.16
N PHE A 15 7.66 25.91 -21.63
CA PHE A 15 8.08 25.76 -23.02
C PHE A 15 7.53 24.46 -23.60
N GLN A 16 6.67 24.56 -24.62
CA GLN A 16 6.05 23.38 -25.26
C GLN A 16 5.32 22.48 -24.24
N GLY A 17 4.59 23.11 -23.32
CA GLY A 17 3.82 22.44 -22.26
C GLY A 17 4.67 21.91 -21.10
N GLN A 18 5.93 22.34 -20.98
CA GLN A 18 6.86 21.85 -19.95
C GLN A 18 7.26 22.99 -19.03
N LEU A 19 6.94 22.83 -17.74
CA LEU A 19 7.21 23.82 -16.71
C LEU A 19 8.68 23.77 -16.30
N CYS A 20 9.26 24.94 -16.11
CA CYS A 20 10.61 25.08 -15.58
C CYS A 20 10.77 26.40 -14.82
N THR A 21 11.84 26.47 -14.04
CA THR A 21 12.28 27.68 -13.35
C THR A 21 13.59 28.17 -13.98
N ILE A 22 13.65 29.45 -14.34
CA ILE A 22 14.89 30.07 -14.80
C ILE A 22 15.83 30.23 -13.61
N ARG A 23 16.99 29.59 -13.65
CA ARG A 23 17.99 29.61 -12.57
C ARG A 23 19.22 30.44 -12.92
N TYR A 24 19.46 30.69 -14.20
CA TYR A 24 20.62 31.43 -14.68
C TYR A 24 20.30 32.17 -15.99
N ILE A 25 20.85 33.38 -16.14
CA ILE A 25 20.83 34.15 -17.38
C ILE A 25 22.25 34.66 -17.58
N GLY A 26 22.89 34.28 -18.69
CA GLY A 26 24.25 34.72 -18.99
C GLY A 26 24.97 33.82 -19.99
N GLU A 27 26.26 34.13 -20.21
CA GLU A 27 27.12 33.37 -21.11
C GLU A 27 27.53 32.03 -20.53
N VAL A 28 27.53 30.99 -21.38
CA VAL A 28 28.02 29.66 -21.02
C VAL A 28 29.37 29.45 -21.72
N LYS A 29 30.30 28.76 -21.05
CA LYS A 29 31.66 28.53 -21.52
C LYS A 29 31.62 27.93 -22.92
N ASP A 30 32.50 28.43 -23.78
CA ASP A 30 32.61 28.05 -25.20
C ASP A 30 31.35 28.37 -26.03
N THR A 31 30.49 29.24 -25.53
CA THR A 31 29.35 29.79 -26.27
C THR A 31 29.36 31.31 -26.15
N GLU A 32 29.70 32.03 -27.22
CA GLU A 32 29.76 33.51 -27.28
C GLU A 32 28.36 34.17 -27.23
N LYS A 33 27.38 33.53 -26.58
CA LYS A 33 25.97 33.94 -26.58
C LYS A 33 25.38 33.75 -25.18
N GLU A 34 24.40 34.59 -24.87
CA GLU A 34 23.58 34.45 -23.68
C GLU A 34 22.66 33.21 -23.76
N TRP A 35 22.52 32.52 -22.63
CA TRP A 35 21.64 31.37 -22.43
C TRP A 35 20.78 31.56 -21.19
N LEU A 36 19.60 30.94 -21.22
CA LEU A 36 18.81 30.70 -20.02
C LEU A 36 19.16 29.31 -19.49
N GLY A 37 19.75 29.27 -18.29
CA GLY A 37 19.82 28.04 -17.50
C GLY A 37 18.48 27.80 -16.83
N VAL A 38 17.82 26.69 -17.17
CA VAL A 38 16.51 26.32 -16.63
C VAL A 38 16.61 25.01 -15.87
N GLU A 39 15.89 24.91 -14.77
CA GLU A 39 15.60 23.67 -14.06
C GLU A 39 14.18 23.23 -14.39
N TRP A 40 14.02 22.02 -14.94
CA TRP A 40 12.71 21.49 -15.29
C TRP A 40 11.98 20.97 -14.05
N ASP A 41 10.66 21.18 -14.00
CA ASP A 41 9.84 20.60 -12.94
C ASP A 41 9.81 19.06 -13.06
N ASP A 42 9.78 18.54 -14.29
CA ASP A 42 10.07 17.13 -14.61
C ASP A 42 11.58 16.97 -14.90
N PRO A 43 12.36 16.36 -13.99
CA PRO A 43 13.80 16.25 -14.15
C PRO A 43 14.22 15.38 -15.35
N SER A 44 13.35 14.51 -15.89
CA SER A 44 13.67 13.66 -17.04
C SER A 44 13.88 14.45 -18.34
N ARG A 45 13.39 15.69 -18.40
CA ARG A 45 13.58 16.63 -19.52
C ARG A 45 14.99 17.21 -19.57
N GLY A 46 15.68 17.25 -18.45
CA GLY A 46 16.97 17.90 -18.37
C GLY A 46 18.08 17.07 -19.02
N LYS A 47 19.23 17.73 -19.20
CA LYS A 47 20.40 17.22 -19.92
C LYS A 47 21.69 17.39 -19.12
N ASN A 48 21.63 18.11 -18.01
CA ASN A 48 22.75 18.41 -17.13
C ASN A 48 22.23 18.82 -15.75
N ASP A 49 23.14 19.09 -14.83
CA ASP A 49 22.93 19.46 -13.43
C ASP A 49 23.09 20.97 -13.14
N GLY A 50 23.13 21.80 -14.19
CA GLY A 50 23.47 23.22 -14.11
C GLY A 50 24.93 23.53 -14.43
N LYS A 51 25.78 22.52 -14.63
CA LYS A 51 27.19 22.65 -15.09
C LYS A 51 28.03 23.67 -14.32
N GLY A 52 27.74 23.86 -13.02
CA GLY A 52 28.44 24.83 -12.16
C GLY A 52 27.98 26.29 -12.29
N TYR A 53 27.03 26.61 -13.19
CA TYR A 53 26.49 27.97 -13.33
C TYR A 53 25.42 28.28 -12.29
N PHE A 54 24.66 27.27 -11.88
CA PHE A 54 23.61 27.38 -10.88
C PHE A 54 23.38 26.03 -10.20
N LYS A 55 22.71 26.06 -9.06
CA LYS A 55 22.26 24.87 -8.34
C LYS A 55 20.78 24.62 -8.62
N CYS A 56 20.44 23.34 -8.77
CA CYS A 56 19.06 22.88 -8.90
C CYS A 56 18.49 22.56 -7.51
N LEU A 57 17.17 22.67 -7.34
CA LEU A 57 16.47 22.15 -6.15
C LEU A 57 16.36 20.62 -6.23
N SER A 58 16.10 20.08 -7.41
CA SER A 58 16.04 18.64 -7.63
C SER A 58 17.41 17.99 -7.50
N ASN A 59 17.47 16.89 -6.77
CA ASN A 59 18.65 16.03 -6.64
C ASN A 59 18.80 15.02 -7.79
N ALA A 60 17.98 15.11 -8.84
CA ALA A 60 18.12 14.24 -10.00
C ALA A 60 19.49 14.42 -10.68
N PRO A 61 19.98 13.41 -11.43
CA PRO A 61 21.29 13.52 -12.09
C PRO A 61 21.37 14.62 -13.15
N THR A 62 20.27 14.89 -13.88
CA THR A 62 20.25 15.83 -14.99
C THR A 62 18.97 16.68 -15.06
N PRO A 63 18.57 17.44 -14.04
CA PRO A 63 17.30 18.18 -14.01
C PRO A 63 17.28 19.45 -14.86
N ALA A 64 18.43 19.92 -15.32
CA ALA A 64 18.61 21.24 -15.91
C ALA A 64 18.96 21.22 -17.40
N SER A 65 18.78 22.35 -18.06
CA SER A 65 19.13 22.58 -19.47
C SER A 65 19.51 24.03 -19.71
N PHE A 66 20.25 24.27 -20.80
CA PHE A 66 20.46 25.61 -21.32
C PHE A 66 19.65 25.79 -22.59
N ILE A 67 18.81 26.82 -22.62
CA ILE A 67 17.94 27.16 -23.77
C ILE A 67 18.24 28.57 -24.26
N ARG A 68 17.98 28.83 -25.54
CA ARG A 68 18.19 30.17 -26.10
C ARG A 68 17.13 31.15 -25.58
N PRO A 69 17.49 32.39 -25.20
CA PRO A 69 16.53 33.43 -24.82
C PRO A 69 15.51 33.76 -25.92
N THR A 70 15.82 33.44 -27.17
CA THR A 70 14.91 33.63 -28.32
C THR A 70 13.80 32.58 -28.40
N ARG A 71 13.82 31.53 -27.57
CA ARG A 71 12.79 30.49 -27.55
C ARG A 71 11.51 31.11 -26.98
N LYS A 72 10.42 31.05 -27.72
CA LYS A 72 9.13 31.60 -27.28
C LYS A 72 8.54 30.73 -26.16
N PRO A 73 8.17 31.30 -25.00
CA PRO A 73 7.48 30.58 -23.95
C PRO A 73 6.00 30.37 -24.34
N ASP A 74 5.36 29.39 -23.71
CA ASP A 74 3.91 29.23 -23.81
C ASP A 74 3.22 30.41 -23.11
N PRO A 75 2.04 30.85 -23.59
CA PRO A 75 1.32 31.95 -22.97
C PRO A 75 0.90 31.60 -21.55
N GLU A 76 1.21 32.52 -20.63
CA GLU A 76 0.70 32.55 -19.27
C GLU A 76 -0.69 33.19 -19.21
N GLN A 77 -1.46 32.87 -18.18
CA GLN A 77 -2.82 33.36 -18.02
C GLN A 77 -3.17 33.63 -16.56
N SER A 78 -4.27 34.34 -16.34
CA SER A 78 -4.86 34.53 -15.02
C SER A 78 -5.65 33.29 -14.58
N PHE A 79 -5.94 33.20 -13.28
CA PHE A 79 -6.81 32.16 -12.74
C PHE A 79 -8.20 32.20 -13.40
N VAL A 80 -8.79 33.39 -13.52
CA VAL A 80 -10.11 33.57 -14.15
C VAL A 80 -10.07 33.11 -15.61
N GLU A 81 -9.06 33.53 -16.38
CA GLU A 81 -8.86 33.07 -17.76
C GLU A 81 -8.77 31.54 -17.82
N ALA A 82 -7.99 30.91 -16.93
CA ALA A 82 -7.83 29.46 -16.90
C ALA A 82 -9.14 28.71 -16.59
N VAL A 83 -9.95 29.22 -15.66
CA VAL A 83 -11.26 28.63 -15.33
C VAL A 83 -12.21 28.72 -16.51
N PHE A 84 -12.37 29.91 -17.10
CA PHE A 84 -13.25 30.08 -18.27
C PHE A 84 -12.74 29.28 -19.49
N HIS A 85 -11.42 29.21 -19.68
CA HIS A 85 -10.82 28.39 -20.72
C HIS A 85 -11.14 26.90 -20.51
N LYS A 86 -11.00 26.38 -19.29
CA LYS A 86 -11.19 24.96 -18.99
C LYS A 86 -12.67 24.55 -18.94
N TYR A 87 -13.55 25.41 -18.42
CA TYR A 87 -14.92 25.04 -18.09
C TYR A 87 -16.00 25.72 -18.95
N ALA A 88 -15.74 26.91 -19.50
CA ALA A 88 -16.74 27.69 -20.25
C ALA A 88 -16.49 27.75 -21.77
N SER A 89 -15.31 27.34 -22.25
CA SER A 89 -14.95 27.46 -23.68
C SER A 89 -15.48 26.32 -24.55
N GLY A 90 -16.13 25.32 -23.97
CA GLY A 90 -16.62 24.14 -24.70
C GLY A 90 -15.52 23.18 -25.18
N ASP A 91 -14.24 23.53 -25.02
CA ASP A 91 -13.08 22.71 -25.42
C ASP A 91 -12.94 21.39 -24.63
N GLY A 92 -13.67 21.24 -23.52
CA GLY A 92 -13.84 19.95 -22.82
C GLY A 92 -14.65 18.93 -23.63
N LEU A 93 -15.40 19.39 -24.64
CA LEU A 93 -16.16 18.60 -25.60
C LEU A 93 -15.46 18.60 -26.97
N ASN A 94 -14.14 18.39 -27.02
CA ASN A 94 -13.48 18.21 -28.32
C ASN A 94 -13.86 16.81 -28.85
N PRO A 95 -14.76 16.68 -29.85
CA PRO A 95 -15.22 15.36 -30.32
C PRO A 95 -14.09 14.51 -30.93
N ASP A 96 -12.94 15.10 -31.20
CA ASP A 96 -11.75 14.43 -31.73
C ASP A 96 -10.86 13.80 -30.63
N LYS A 97 -11.14 14.03 -29.34
CA LYS A 97 -10.43 13.41 -28.21
C LYS A 97 -11.30 12.39 -27.49
N GLN A 98 -11.59 11.27 -28.18
CA GLN A 98 -12.23 10.12 -27.53
C GLN A 98 -11.41 9.62 -26.34
N ILE A 99 -12.05 9.49 -25.18
CA ILE A 99 -11.44 8.86 -24.01
C ILE A 99 -11.25 7.38 -24.33
N VAL A 100 -10.00 6.97 -24.57
CA VAL A 100 -9.64 5.57 -24.83
C VAL A 100 -9.08 4.95 -23.56
N ILE A 101 -9.84 4.06 -22.93
CA ILE A 101 -9.40 3.29 -21.77
C ILE A 101 -9.03 1.90 -22.27
N SER A 102 -7.76 1.54 -22.13
CA SER A 102 -7.25 0.22 -22.53
C SER A 102 -7.56 -0.17 -23.98
N GLY A 103 -7.49 0.80 -24.90
CA GLY A 103 -7.75 0.60 -26.33
C GLY A 103 -9.24 0.60 -26.73
N LYS A 104 -10.17 0.78 -25.79
CA LYS A 104 -11.61 0.93 -26.06
C LYS A 104 -12.03 2.38 -25.90
N VAL A 105 -12.78 2.87 -26.88
CA VAL A 105 -13.43 4.18 -26.82
C VAL A 105 -14.55 4.11 -25.78
N ALA A 106 -14.47 4.93 -24.75
CA ALA A 106 -15.52 5.09 -23.77
C ALA A 106 -16.69 5.85 -24.39
N GLU A 107 -17.92 5.38 -24.15
CA GLU A 107 -19.13 6.10 -24.55
C GLU A 107 -19.42 7.20 -23.51
N GLU A 108 -19.39 8.45 -23.96
CA GLU A 108 -19.54 9.62 -23.10
C GLU A 108 -21.03 9.92 -22.83
N ILE A 109 -21.69 9.09 -22.01
CA ILE A 109 -23.09 9.32 -21.62
C ILE A 109 -23.14 10.29 -20.43
N GLY A 110 -23.82 11.43 -20.60
CA GLY A 110 -24.06 12.40 -19.51
C GLY A 110 -22.98 13.48 -19.34
N PHE A 111 -21.90 13.44 -20.12
CA PHE A 111 -20.88 14.48 -20.15
C PHE A 111 -21.44 15.84 -20.61
N ASP A 112 -22.48 15.86 -21.45
CA ASP A 112 -23.15 17.10 -21.90
C ASP A 112 -23.76 17.89 -20.72
N LYS A 113 -24.44 17.19 -19.79
CA LYS A 113 -25.03 17.83 -18.60
C LYS A 113 -23.95 18.34 -17.65
N ILE A 114 -22.84 17.61 -17.55
CA ILE A 114 -21.68 18.02 -16.75
C ILE A 114 -21.01 19.24 -17.38
N ALA A 115 -20.85 19.28 -18.71
CA ALA A 115 -20.31 20.41 -19.44
C ALA A 115 -21.21 21.64 -19.35
N GLU A 116 -22.54 21.46 -19.40
CA GLU A 116 -23.51 22.54 -19.21
C GLU A 116 -23.45 23.11 -17.78
N GLN A 117 -23.38 22.25 -16.75
CA GLN A 117 -23.17 22.69 -15.36
C GLN A 117 -21.80 23.37 -15.18
N GLN A 118 -20.74 22.85 -15.79
CA GLN A 118 -19.40 23.41 -15.73
C GLN A 118 -19.28 24.76 -16.44
N SER A 119 -20.10 24.98 -17.48
CA SER A 119 -20.19 26.28 -18.14
C SER A 119 -20.72 27.39 -17.21
N GLN A 120 -21.45 27.00 -16.15
CA GLN A 120 -21.87 27.88 -15.05
C GLN A 120 -20.74 28.03 -14.02
N VAL A 121 -19.64 28.66 -14.43
CA VAL A 121 -18.41 28.82 -13.62
C VAL A 121 -18.63 29.42 -12.22
N HIS A 122 -19.71 30.19 -12.03
CA HIS A 122 -20.07 30.81 -10.75
C HIS A 122 -20.65 29.82 -9.71
N GLU A 123 -21.15 28.67 -10.15
CA GLU A 123 -21.71 27.60 -9.29
C GLU A 123 -20.68 26.52 -8.93
N LEU A 124 -19.50 26.53 -9.57
CA LEU A 124 -18.46 25.52 -9.37
C LEU A 124 -17.97 25.46 -7.92
N LYS A 125 -18.06 24.27 -7.31
CA LYS A 125 -17.55 23.98 -5.96
C LYS A 125 -16.15 23.35 -5.98
N ILE A 126 -15.83 22.59 -7.02
CA ILE A 126 -14.54 21.92 -7.18
C ILE A 126 -13.94 22.42 -8.49
N VAL A 127 -12.80 23.10 -8.39
CA VAL A 127 -12.10 23.68 -9.54
C VAL A 127 -10.71 23.10 -9.63
N LEU A 128 -10.45 22.38 -10.71
CA LEU A 128 -9.19 21.74 -11.00
C LEU A 128 -8.51 22.52 -12.12
N VAL A 129 -7.59 23.42 -11.81
CA VAL A 129 -6.86 24.22 -12.82
C VAL A 129 -5.36 23.99 -12.70
N ASP A 130 -5.01 22.75 -12.41
CA ASP A 130 -3.63 22.28 -12.44
C ASP A 130 -3.05 22.37 -13.86
N GLY A 131 -1.75 22.69 -13.96
CA GLY A 131 -1.06 22.71 -15.26
C GLY A 131 -1.50 23.82 -16.22
N GLN A 132 -2.33 24.77 -15.79
CA GLN A 132 -2.93 25.77 -16.67
C GLN A 132 -2.04 27.00 -16.93
N ARG A 133 -0.79 27.00 -16.46
CA ARG A 133 0.16 28.12 -16.61
C ARG A 133 -0.36 29.42 -15.97
N ILE A 134 -1.08 29.29 -14.87
CA ILE A 134 -1.58 30.42 -14.09
C ILE A 134 -0.40 31.11 -13.42
N ASN A 135 -0.31 32.43 -13.55
CA ASN A 135 0.70 33.23 -12.86
C ASN A 135 0.13 34.42 -12.07
N ARG A 136 -1.17 34.68 -12.17
CA ARG A 136 -1.85 35.84 -11.57
C ARG A 136 -3.31 35.54 -11.28
N ALA A 137 -3.91 36.23 -10.32
CA ALA A 137 -5.32 36.05 -9.97
C ALA A 137 -6.29 36.51 -11.07
N HIS A 138 -6.07 37.70 -11.62
CA HIS A 138 -6.95 38.35 -12.59
C HIS A 138 -6.17 38.91 -13.78
N THR A 139 -6.88 39.20 -14.88
CA THR A 139 -6.27 39.82 -16.07
C THR A 139 -5.90 41.28 -15.79
N ARG A 140 -4.69 41.68 -16.16
CA ARG A 140 -4.30 43.09 -16.10
C ARG A 140 -4.91 43.80 -17.31
N LEU A 141 -5.62 44.90 -17.09
CA LEU A 141 -6.29 45.69 -18.15
C LEU A 141 -5.33 46.13 -19.29
N GLN A 142 -4.01 46.15 -19.05
CA GLN A 142 -2.99 46.50 -20.04
C GLN A 142 -2.57 45.32 -20.96
N ASP A 143 -2.85 44.07 -20.57
CA ASP A 143 -2.45 42.85 -21.31
C ASP A 143 -3.57 42.28 -22.20
N ALA A 144 -4.72 42.97 -22.29
CA ALA A 144 -5.87 42.53 -23.05
C ALA A 144 -5.60 42.58 -24.58
N SER A 145 -5.20 41.46 -25.16
CA SER A 145 -5.19 41.26 -26.61
C SER A 145 -6.65 41.22 -27.13
N PRO A 146 -7.02 42.02 -28.14
CA PRO A 146 -8.40 42.10 -28.63
C PRO A 146 -8.88 40.88 -29.44
N THR A 147 -8.08 39.80 -29.56
CA THR A 147 -8.27 38.76 -30.58
C THR A 147 -9.07 37.51 -30.18
N GLN A 148 -9.65 37.41 -28.98
CA GLN A 148 -10.55 36.30 -28.64
C GLN A 148 -11.84 36.78 -27.95
N VAL A 149 -13.00 36.42 -28.51
CA VAL A 149 -14.32 36.91 -28.10
C VAL A 149 -14.73 36.37 -26.71
N VAL A 150 -14.31 35.15 -26.36
CA VAL A 150 -14.52 34.54 -25.03
C VAL A 150 -13.68 35.22 -23.94
N ALA A 151 -12.53 35.79 -24.30
CA ALA A 151 -11.68 36.50 -23.37
C ALA A 151 -12.34 37.80 -22.86
N LYS A 152 -13.17 38.48 -23.66
CA LYS A 152 -13.73 39.80 -23.29
C LYS A 152 -14.66 39.79 -22.07
N THR A 153 -15.36 38.69 -21.80
CA THR A 153 -16.21 38.56 -20.60
C THR A 153 -15.42 38.11 -19.37
N ALA A 154 -14.42 37.22 -19.54
CA ALA A 154 -13.55 36.76 -18.46
C ALA A 154 -12.55 37.83 -17.98
N THR A 155 -12.08 38.71 -18.86
CA THR A 155 -11.00 39.69 -18.58
C THR A 155 -11.37 40.78 -17.57
N ASN A 156 -12.66 40.93 -17.23
CA ASN A 156 -13.14 42.00 -16.34
C ASN A 156 -13.61 41.51 -14.97
N LEU A 157 -13.67 40.20 -14.75
CA LEU A 157 -14.14 39.64 -13.48
C LEU A 157 -12.98 39.44 -12.50
N THR A 158 -13.26 39.74 -11.24
CA THR A 158 -12.44 39.29 -10.12
C THR A 158 -12.68 37.79 -9.85
N VAL A 159 -11.83 37.18 -9.02
CA VAL A 159 -11.98 35.76 -8.65
C VAL A 159 -13.31 35.52 -7.94
N GLY A 160 -13.68 36.42 -7.02
CA GLY A 160 -14.93 36.32 -6.25
C GLY A 160 -16.18 36.53 -7.10
N GLU A 161 -16.12 37.31 -8.17
CA GLU A 161 -17.24 37.49 -9.10
C GLU A 161 -17.36 36.30 -10.06
N ALA A 162 -16.23 35.76 -10.53
CA ALA A 162 -16.22 34.65 -11.46
C ALA A 162 -16.67 33.33 -10.81
N CYS A 163 -16.14 33.02 -9.62
CA CYS A 163 -16.29 31.71 -9.00
C CYS A 163 -16.45 31.79 -7.47
N PRO A 164 -17.52 32.42 -6.95
CA PRO A 164 -17.71 32.61 -5.51
C PRO A 164 -17.91 31.30 -4.71
N SER A 165 -18.35 30.24 -5.39
CA SER A 165 -18.82 29.00 -4.75
C SER A 165 -17.74 27.96 -4.48
N ILE A 166 -16.47 28.24 -4.81
CA ILE A 166 -15.38 27.25 -4.72
C ILE A 166 -15.15 26.81 -3.26
N VAL A 167 -15.10 25.50 -3.07
CA VAL A 167 -14.80 24.79 -1.82
C VAL A 167 -13.48 24.02 -1.91
N GLU A 168 -13.16 23.48 -3.09
CA GLU A 168 -11.93 22.76 -3.38
C GLU A 168 -11.26 23.34 -4.61
N LEU A 169 -9.98 23.69 -4.47
CA LEU A 169 -9.20 24.33 -5.51
C LEU A 169 -7.86 23.62 -5.70
N ASP A 170 -7.62 23.17 -6.94
CA ASP A 170 -6.32 22.65 -7.36
C ASP A 170 -5.57 23.66 -8.22
N LEU A 171 -4.49 24.21 -7.66
CA LEU A 171 -3.55 25.13 -8.30
C LEU A 171 -2.19 24.44 -8.59
N SER A 172 -2.14 23.12 -8.57
CA SER A 172 -0.91 22.35 -8.75
C SER A 172 -0.24 22.64 -10.10
N ARG A 173 1.09 22.55 -10.17
CA ARG A 173 1.86 22.65 -11.42
C ARG A 173 1.52 23.92 -12.23
N ASN A 174 1.54 25.09 -11.61
CA ASN A 174 1.32 26.38 -12.27
C ASN A 174 2.59 27.25 -12.23
N LEU A 175 2.50 28.51 -12.66
CA LEU A 175 3.65 29.44 -12.77
C LEU A 175 3.79 30.37 -11.56
N PHE A 176 3.23 30.00 -10.40
CA PHE A 176 3.35 30.77 -9.17
C PHE A 176 4.79 30.78 -8.64
N VAL A 177 5.38 31.97 -8.55
CA VAL A 177 6.73 32.15 -7.99
C VAL A 177 6.68 32.36 -6.48
N SER A 178 5.68 33.07 -5.97
CA SER A 178 5.48 33.34 -4.54
C SER A 178 4.05 32.98 -4.10
N LEU A 179 3.79 33.09 -2.80
CA LEU A 179 2.47 32.87 -2.22
C LEU A 179 1.50 34.03 -2.49
N ASP A 180 1.98 35.22 -2.88
CA ASP A 180 1.15 36.45 -2.95
C ASP A 180 -0.03 36.30 -3.94
N GLU A 181 0.20 35.73 -5.13
CA GLU A 181 -0.87 35.52 -6.11
C GLU A 181 -1.85 34.42 -5.70
N ILE A 182 -1.38 33.41 -4.97
CA ILE A 182 -2.25 32.37 -4.38
C ILE A 182 -3.12 33.02 -3.30
N GLU A 183 -2.54 33.88 -2.46
CA GLU A 183 -3.26 34.64 -1.44
C GLU A 183 -4.31 35.57 -2.06
N ASN A 184 -3.99 36.25 -3.17
CA ASN A 184 -4.94 37.07 -3.93
C ASN A 184 -6.13 36.27 -4.48
N ILE A 185 -5.92 35.02 -4.88
CA ILE A 185 -7.01 34.12 -5.31
C ILE A 185 -7.82 33.69 -4.09
N CYS A 186 -7.17 33.13 -3.07
CA CYS A 186 -7.84 32.56 -1.90
C CYS A 186 -8.60 33.60 -1.06
N SER A 187 -8.13 34.84 -0.97
CA SER A 187 -8.77 35.91 -0.18
C SER A 187 -10.20 36.24 -0.65
N GLN A 188 -10.51 35.93 -1.91
CA GLN A 188 -11.82 36.14 -2.51
C GLN A 188 -12.75 34.91 -2.43
N LEU A 189 -12.22 33.74 -2.05
CA LEU A 189 -12.95 32.46 -2.00
C LEU A 189 -13.36 32.11 -0.57
N LYS A 190 -14.49 32.67 -0.10
CA LYS A 190 -14.93 32.57 1.29
C LYS A 190 -15.36 31.16 1.72
N ASN A 191 -15.59 30.24 0.79
CA ASN A 191 -16.00 28.87 1.10
C ASN A 191 -14.87 27.84 0.99
N LEU A 192 -13.65 28.28 0.63
CA LEU A 192 -12.54 27.39 0.34
C LEU A 192 -12.10 26.59 1.59
N LYS A 193 -12.01 25.26 1.45
CA LYS A 193 -11.61 24.29 2.49
C LYS A 193 -10.45 23.42 2.07
N THR A 194 -10.33 23.08 0.79
CA THR A 194 -9.26 22.22 0.28
C THR A 194 -8.44 22.99 -0.75
N LEU A 195 -7.13 23.05 -0.55
CA LEU A 195 -6.20 23.71 -1.47
C LEU A 195 -5.07 22.76 -1.84
N ARG A 196 -4.87 22.53 -3.14
CA ARG A 196 -3.72 21.78 -3.66
C ARG A 196 -2.74 22.70 -4.35
N LEU A 197 -1.48 22.63 -3.93
CA LEU A 197 -0.35 23.41 -4.45
C LEU A 197 0.76 22.51 -5.00
N ASN A 198 0.47 21.24 -5.25
CA ASN A 198 1.44 20.21 -5.61
C ASN A 198 2.28 20.64 -6.82
N GLY A 199 3.58 20.32 -6.81
CA GLY A 199 4.45 20.56 -7.97
C GLY A 199 4.76 22.03 -8.28
N ASN A 200 4.33 23.00 -7.48
CA ASN A 200 4.80 24.39 -7.60
C ASN A 200 6.20 24.54 -6.98
N ARG A 201 7.02 25.49 -7.49
CA ARG A 201 8.36 25.81 -6.95
C ARG A 201 8.33 27.18 -6.28
N LEU A 202 7.59 27.27 -5.17
CA LEU A 202 7.37 28.51 -4.44
C LEU A 202 8.68 29.00 -3.82
N GLN A 203 8.96 30.28 -3.97
CA GLN A 203 10.03 30.98 -3.25
C GLN A 203 9.38 31.70 -2.08
N LEU A 204 9.65 31.23 -0.86
CA LEU A 204 9.09 31.79 0.36
C LEU A 204 10.02 32.85 0.93
N ASP A 205 9.50 34.06 1.15
CA ASP A 205 10.19 35.06 1.97
C ASP A 205 9.89 34.77 3.45
N THR A 206 10.61 33.78 4.00
CA THR A 206 10.44 33.31 5.38
C THR A 206 10.61 34.43 6.40
N SER A 207 11.50 35.40 6.14
CA SER A 207 11.72 36.56 7.03
C SER A 207 10.51 37.47 7.07
N ARG A 208 9.94 37.82 5.91
CA ARG A 208 8.71 38.61 5.82
C ARG A 208 7.54 37.89 6.49
N MET A 209 7.41 36.59 6.27
CA MET A 209 6.35 35.77 6.88
C MET A 209 6.45 35.75 8.40
N LEU A 210 7.63 35.45 8.95
CA LEU A 210 7.87 35.43 10.40
C LEU A 210 7.63 36.81 11.02
N ASN A 211 8.10 37.89 10.38
CA ASN A 211 7.85 39.25 10.85
C ASN A 211 6.35 39.57 10.89
N ALA A 212 5.59 39.23 9.84
CA ALA A 212 4.15 39.46 9.79
C ALA A 212 3.39 38.69 10.88
N ILE A 213 3.85 37.48 11.22
CA ILE A 213 3.29 36.65 12.30
C ILE A 213 3.61 37.31 13.65
N MET A 214 4.85 37.73 13.88
CA MET A 214 5.27 38.38 15.12
C MET A 214 4.58 39.74 15.37
N SER A 215 4.28 40.50 14.32
CA SER A 215 3.53 41.76 14.41
C SER A 215 2.02 41.58 14.50
N GLY A 216 1.51 40.35 14.47
CA GLY A 216 0.07 40.07 14.46
C GLY A 216 -0.63 40.59 13.19
N SER A 217 0.12 40.86 12.12
CA SER A 217 -0.37 41.41 10.86
C SER A 217 -0.53 40.35 9.77
N SER A 218 -0.44 39.07 10.12
CA SER A 218 -0.68 37.97 9.19
C SER A 218 -2.17 37.89 8.87
N GLU A 219 -2.54 38.20 7.63
CA GLU A 219 -3.93 38.03 7.20
C GLU A 219 -4.36 36.56 7.32
N GLU A 220 -5.57 36.36 7.82
CA GLU A 220 -6.18 35.06 8.10
C GLU A 220 -6.74 34.36 6.85
N VAL A 221 -6.27 34.73 5.65
CA VAL A 221 -6.79 34.23 4.37
C VAL A 221 -6.84 32.70 4.32
N PHE A 222 -5.80 32.04 4.83
CA PHE A 222 -5.67 30.59 4.79
C PHE A 222 -6.27 29.87 6.02
N ASN A 223 -6.81 30.60 7.00
CA ASN A 223 -7.43 30.00 8.21
C ASN A 223 -8.71 29.22 7.90
N MET A 224 -9.29 29.36 6.71
CA MET A 224 -10.46 28.58 6.31
C MET A 224 -10.09 27.20 5.76
N ILE A 225 -8.83 27.00 5.38
CA ILE A 225 -8.32 25.78 4.75
C ILE A 225 -8.17 24.68 5.81
N LYS A 226 -8.78 23.53 5.53
CA LYS A 226 -8.80 22.32 6.35
C LYS A 226 -7.92 21.22 5.79
N ALA A 227 -7.77 21.15 4.47
CA ALA A 227 -6.89 20.21 3.78
C ALA A 227 -5.92 20.97 2.85
N LEU A 228 -4.63 20.74 3.04
CA LEU A 228 -3.56 21.34 2.25
C LEU A 228 -2.70 20.24 1.63
N GLU A 229 -2.46 20.33 0.32
CA GLU A 229 -1.53 19.46 -0.38
C GLU A 229 -0.36 20.26 -0.96
N VAL A 230 0.87 19.87 -0.62
CA VAL A 230 2.13 20.51 -1.05
C VAL A 230 3.14 19.45 -1.50
N ASP A 231 2.65 18.40 -2.14
CA ASP A 231 3.43 17.29 -2.65
C ASP A 231 4.35 17.74 -3.80
N SER A 232 5.54 17.16 -3.87
CA SER A 232 6.51 17.40 -4.94
C SER A 232 6.81 18.89 -5.19
N THR A 233 6.72 19.74 -4.16
CA THR A 233 7.03 21.17 -4.23
C THR A 233 8.53 21.45 -4.09
N LEU A 234 9.25 20.52 -3.46
CA LEU A 234 10.66 20.61 -3.08
C LEU A 234 10.95 21.72 -2.06
N LEU A 235 9.94 22.13 -1.29
CA LEU A 235 10.14 22.98 -0.11
C LEU A 235 10.96 22.23 0.93
N ASP A 236 11.87 22.93 1.61
CA ASP A 236 12.52 22.32 2.78
C ASP A 236 11.54 22.22 3.96
N TRP A 237 11.85 21.37 4.94
CA TRP A 237 10.94 21.12 6.06
C TRP A 237 10.71 22.38 6.93
N ASN A 238 11.74 23.20 7.15
CA ASN A 238 11.61 24.41 7.95
C ASN A 238 10.80 25.47 7.20
N GLU A 239 11.01 25.62 5.89
CA GLU A 239 10.17 26.42 5.00
C GLU A 239 8.70 25.99 5.10
N LEU A 240 8.41 24.68 5.05
CA LEU A 240 7.07 24.14 5.22
C LEU A 240 6.49 24.45 6.61
N CYS A 241 7.28 24.29 7.68
CA CYS A 241 6.83 24.66 9.03
C CYS A 241 6.46 26.15 9.13
N ILE A 242 7.23 27.04 8.51
CA ILE A 242 6.95 28.48 8.46
C ILE A 242 5.69 28.75 7.63
N LEU A 243 5.54 28.08 6.49
CA LEU A 243 4.34 28.17 5.66
C LEU A 243 3.08 27.78 6.47
N LEU A 244 3.13 26.68 7.21
CA LEU A 244 2.01 26.18 8.01
C LEU A 244 1.56 27.14 9.12
N GLN A 245 2.39 28.11 9.52
CA GLN A 245 1.95 29.16 10.46
C GLN A 245 0.87 30.07 9.84
N ARG A 246 0.75 30.12 8.51
CA ARG A 246 -0.38 30.78 7.82
C ARG A 246 -1.63 29.90 7.75
N PHE A 247 -1.49 28.59 7.88
CA PHE A 247 -2.55 27.58 7.70
C PHE A 247 -3.01 26.98 9.04
N THR A 248 -3.30 27.84 10.02
CA THR A 248 -3.49 27.45 11.43
C THR A 248 -4.65 26.47 11.70
N SER A 249 -5.62 26.41 10.79
CA SER A 249 -6.82 25.55 10.86
C SER A 249 -6.70 24.21 10.13
N THR A 250 -5.55 23.93 9.52
CA THR A 250 -5.37 22.73 8.68
C THR A 250 -5.36 21.46 9.52
N VAL A 251 -6.27 20.55 9.17
CA VAL A 251 -6.49 19.26 9.82
C VAL A 251 -5.81 18.12 9.06
N SER A 252 -5.68 18.25 7.73
CA SER A 252 -5.01 17.28 6.87
C SER A 252 -3.91 17.94 6.04
N LEU A 253 -2.69 17.41 6.10
CA LEU A 253 -1.55 17.87 5.31
C LEU A 253 -0.95 16.72 4.52
N THR A 254 -0.74 16.93 3.22
CA THR A 254 0.12 16.07 2.40
C THR A 254 1.37 16.83 1.98
N ALA A 255 2.54 16.22 2.18
CA ALA A 255 3.83 16.75 1.78
C ALA A 255 4.74 15.62 1.26
N SER A 256 4.18 14.81 0.37
CA SER A 256 4.83 13.65 -0.24
C SER A 256 5.86 14.05 -1.29
N SER A 257 6.86 13.20 -1.54
CA SER A 257 7.84 13.39 -2.63
C SER A 257 8.62 14.71 -2.59
N ASN A 258 8.92 15.23 -1.40
CA ASN A 258 9.72 16.45 -1.20
C ASN A 258 11.19 16.16 -0.87
N GLY A 259 11.57 14.88 -0.74
CA GLY A 259 12.94 14.46 -0.44
C GLY A 259 13.35 14.72 1.02
N PHE A 260 12.40 14.76 1.94
CA PHE A 260 12.69 14.93 3.37
C PHE A 260 13.47 13.74 3.90
N LYS A 261 14.59 14.02 4.57
CA LYS A 261 15.45 13.00 5.20
C LYS A 261 15.31 12.98 6.71
N ARG A 262 15.06 14.15 7.31
CA ARG A 262 14.86 14.34 8.74
C ARG A 262 14.05 15.60 8.99
N LEU A 263 13.19 15.55 10.00
CA LEU A 263 12.36 16.66 10.41
C LEU A 263 13.05 17.41 11.56
N SER A 264 13.48 18.64 11.30
CA SER A 264 14.29 19.45 12.23
C SER A 264 13.49 20.40 13.11
N SER A 265 12.28 20.77 12.73
CA SER A 265 11.45 21.74 13.44
C SER A 265 10.04 21.21 13.68
N PRO A 266 9.42 21.54 14.81
CA PRO A 266 8.05 21.12 15.09
C PRO A 266 7.06 21.90 14.23
N ILE A 267 5.94 21.26 13.90
CA ILE A 267 4.77 21.94 13.34
C ILE A 267 3.99 22.56 14.50
N THR A 268 3.66 23.85 14.39
CA THR A 268 2.91 24.58 15.43
C THR A 268 1.39 24.46 15.30
N SER A 269 0.88 23.87 14.21
CA SER A 269 -0.56 23.63 14.04
C SER A 269 -1.03 22.53 14.98
N HIS A 270 -1.75 22.91 16.03
CA HIS A 270 -2.34 21.98 17.00
C HIS A 270 -3.61 21.27 16.47
N SER A 271 -4.12 21.66 15.31
CA SER A 271 -5.34 21.09 14.70
C SER A 271 -5.06 19.93 13.74
N LEU A 272 -3.78 19.65 13.46
CA LEU A 272 -3.39 18.64 12.47
C LEU A 272 -3.67 17.22 12.99
N ALA A 273 -4.59 16.52 12.32
CA ALA A 273 -5.03 15.16 12.63
C ALA A 273 -4.50 14.12 11.63
N SER A 274 -4.24 14.50 10.38
CA SER A 274 -3.68 13.61 9.36
C SER A 274 -2.45 14.22 8.71
N LEU A 275 -1.37 13.45 8.65
CA LEU A 275 -0.11 13.84 8.04
C LEU A 275 0.38 12.76 7.07
N THR A 276 0.54 13.14 5.80
CA THR A 276 1.04 12.27 4.74
C THR A 276 2.42 12.72 4.29
N LEU A 277 3.42 11.86 4.49
CA LEU A 277 4.83 12.09 4.17
C LEU A 277 5.39 10.96 3.30
N GLU A 278 4.59 10.49 2.35
CA GLU A 278 4.96 9.37 1.47
C GLU A 278 6.09 9.73 0.51
N TYR A 279 6.84 8.71 0.07
CA TYR A 279 7.88 8.81 -0.95
C TYR A 279 8.93 9.91 -0.68
N ASN A 280 9.24 10.15 0.58
CA ASN A 280 10.38 10.94 1.01
C ASN A 280 11.59 10.00 1.22
N ASP A 281 12.61 10.48 1.94
CA ASP A 281 13.89 9.79 2.10
C ASP A 281 14.18 9.44 3.58
N PHE A 282 13.17 9.30 4.44
CA PHE A 282 13.36 8.92 5.85
C PHE A 282 13.98 7.53 5.96
N THR A 283 14.95 7.37 6.86
CA THR A 283 15.66 6.09 7.08
C THR A 283 15.39 5.50 8.46
N SER A 284 14.97 6.33 9.40
CA SER A 284 14.64 5.97 10.78
C SER A 284 13.34 6.61 11.24
N LEU A 285 12.60 5.96 12.16
CA LEU A 285 11.48 6.63 12.86
C LEU A 285 11.94 7.80 13.72
N ALA A 286 13.19 7.78 14.23
CA ALA A 286 13.78 8.90 14.94
C ALA A 286 13.99 10.15 14.06
N ASP A 287 13.96 10.00 12.73
CA ASP A 287 13.97 11.15 11.81
C ASP A 287 12.68 12.00 11.93
N LEU A 288 11.64 11.46 12.58
CA LEU A 288 10.32 12.05 12.77
C LEU A 288 10.07 12.53 14.20
N GLU A 289 11.08 12.53 15.07
CA GLU A 289 10.94 12.78 16.52
C GLU A 289 10.17 14.05 16.86
N VAL A 290 10.34 15.13 16.08
CA VAL A 290 9.64 16.41 16.30
C VAL A 290 8.11 16.30 16.17
N LEU A 291 7.59 15.28 15.48
CA LEU A 291 6.15 15.04 15.33
C LEU A 291 5.48 14.51 16.61
N THR A 292 6.26 14.03 17.58
CA THR A 292 5.74 13.61 18.90
C THR A 292 5.02 14.74 19.65
N GLN A 293 5.31 16.00 19.28
CA GLN A 293 4.68 17.20 19.83
C GLN A 293 3.25 17.44 19.29
N LEU A 294 2.85 16.74 18.22
CA LEU A 294 1.51 16.85 17.67
C LEU A 294 0.53 16.02 18.50
N THR A 295 -0.26 16.69 19.34
CA THR A 295 -1.19 16.07 20.29
C THR A 295 -2.54 15.68 19.69
N SER A 296 -2.85 16.16 18.49
CA SER A 296 -4.09 15.87 17.75
C SER A 296 -3.91 14.87 16.62
N LEU A 297 -2.69 14.40 16.35
CA LEU A 297 -2.39 13.55 15.21
C LEU A 297 -3.03 12.17 15.40
N GLU A 298 -3.87 11.75 14.46
CA GLU A 298 -4.63 10.50 14.43
C GLU A 298 -4.12 9.53 13.34
N SER A 299 -3.53 10.08 12.28
CA SER A 299 -3.09 9.34 11.08
C SER A 299 -1.73 9.82 10.59
N LEU A 300 -0.79 8.88 10.37
CA LEU A 300 0.56 9.15 9.86
C LEU A 300 0.91 8.18 8.72
N LEU A 301 1.06 8.71 7.50
CA LEU A 301 1.36 7.92 6.31
C LEU A 301 2.82 8.14 5.89
N LEU A 302 3.59 7.05 5.87
CA LEU A 302 5.04 7.02 5.62
C LEU A 302 5.40 6.02 4.51
N LYS A 303 4.44 5.67 3.66
CA LYS A 303 4.63 4.71 2.58
C LYS A 303 5.77 5.14 1.64
N GLY A 304 6.55 4.17 1.17
CA GLY A 304 7.53 4.41 0.10
C GLY A 304 8.78 5.19 0.54
N ASN A 305 9.04 5.29 1.84
CA ASN A 305 10.28 5.82 2.38
C ASN A 305 11.38 4.73 2.42
N LYS A 306 12.47 4.98 3.15
CA LYS A 306 13.63 4.06 3.29
C LYS A 306 13.81 3.59 4.74
N ILE A 307 12.72 3.57 5.52
CA ILE A 307 12.75 3.28 6.95
C ILE A 307 13.14 1.82 7.16
N HIS A 308 14.20 1.58 7.92
CA HIS A 308 14.68 0.23 8.28
C HIS A 308 15.02 0.08 9.77
N THR A 309 15.04 1.19 10.52
CA THR A 309 15.33 1.19 11.97
C THR A 309 14.41 2.16 12.70
N THR A 310 14.09 1.89 13.95
CA THR A 310 13.35 2.82 14.82
C THR A 310 14.23 3.95 15.34
N GLY A 311 15.56 3.74 15.41
CA GLY A 311 16.53 4.69 15.95
C GLY A 311 16.66 4.67 17.49
N THR A 312 15.90 3.84 18.19
CA THR A 312 15.88 3.77 19.68
C THR A 312 17.04 2.94 20.25
N MET A 313 17.54 1.97 19.48
CA MET A 313 18.56 0.97 19.88
C MET A 313 19.80 1.06 18.97
N THR A 314 20.49 2.19 18.97
CA THR A 314 21.81 2.29 18.32
C THR A 314 22.91 1.83 19.28
N PRO A 315 23.67 0.76 18.97
CA PRO A 315 24.82 0.37 19.77
C PRO A 315 25.85 1.51 19.80
N GLY A 316 26.11 2.06 21.00
CA GLY A 316 27.10 3.13 21.19
C GLY A 316 26.55 4.57 21.11
N ALA A 317 25.25 4.77 20.86
CA ALA A 317 24.64 6.08 21.04
C ALA A 317 24.25 6.30 22.51
N VAL A 318 24.59 7.46 23.05
CA VAL A 318 24.05 7.93 24.33
C VAL A 318 22.54 7.93 24.20
N LYS A 319 21.83 7.20 25.06
CA LYS A 319 20.36 7.20 25.10
C LYS A 319 19.89 8.65 25.09
N SER A 320 19.23 9.08 24.01
CA SER A 320 18.47 10.33 24.02
C SER A 320 17.57 10.30 25.27
N SER A 321 17.61 11.37 26.06
CA SER A 321 16.89 11.45 27.33
C SER A 321 15.36 11.44 27.15
N THR A 322 14.88 11.63 25.92
CA THR A 322 13.46 11.61 25.57
C THR A 322 13.12 10.35 24.77
N PRO A 323 12.17 9.52 25.23
CA PRO A 323 11.73 8.36 24.48
C PRO A 323 10.91 8.82 23.26
N LEU A 324 11.14 8.19 22.10
CA LEU A 324 10.38 8.42 20.87
C LEU A 324 8.97 7.83 21.05
N VAL A 325 8.02 8.63 21.52
CA VAL A 325 6.64 8.20 21.81
C VAL A 325 5.66 9.19 21.23
N PHE A 326 4.78 8.72 20.36
CA PHE A 326 3.70 9.51 19.78
C PHE A 326 2.46 9.54 20.68
N ASN A 327 1.57 10.48 20.41
CA ASN A 327 0.34 10.66 21.18
C ASN A 327 -0.61 9.43 21.04
N ASN A 328 -1.47 9.20 22.03
CA ASN A 328 -2.38 8.04 22.08
C ASN A 328 -3.55 8.08 21.07
N LYS A 329 -3.79 9.21 20.38
CA LYS A 329 -4.81 9.30 19.33
C LYS A 329 -4.30 8.77 17.99
N LEU A 330 -2.97 8.72 17.80
CA LEU A 330 -2.37 8.21 16.58
C LEU A 330 -2.66 6.72 16.45
N SER A 331 -3.65 6.40 15.62
CA SER A 331 -4.25 5.07 15.52
C SER A 331 -4.00 4.41 14.18
N TYR A 332 -3.79 5.19 13.12
CA TYR A 332 -3.48 4.71 11.77
C TYR A 332 -2.07 5.07 11.34
N ILE A 333 -1.26 4.04 11.05
CA ILE A 333 0.12 4.20 10.58
C ILE A 333 0.31 3.40 9.29
N ASP A 334 0.87 4.05 8.26
CA ASP A 334 1.28 3.39 7.02
C ASP A 334 2.80 3.37 6.87
N LEU A 335 3.40 2.20 7.08
CA LEU A 335 4.82 1.90 6.89
C LEU A 335 5.06 1.00 5.67
N SER A 336 4.09 0.87 4.77
CA SER A 336 4.22 0.00 3.60
C SER A 336 5.33 0.47 2.64
N SER A 337 5.89 -0.45 1.87
CA SER A 337 6.93 -0.14 0.86
C SER A 337 8.18 0.57 1.44
N ASN A 338 8.59 0.19 2.65
CA ASN A 338 9.81 0.68 3.29
C ASN A 338 10.94 -0.38 3.19
N LYS A 339 11.93 -0.34 4.08
CA LYS A 339 13.07 -1.25 4.13
C LYS A 339 13.16 -2.00 5.46
N ILE A 340 12.02 -2.21 6.12
CA ILE A 340 11.93 -2.91 7.41
C ILE A 340 12.30 -4.39 7.19
N ASN A 341 13.31 -4.87 7.91
CA ASN A 341 13.91 -6.20 7.73
C ASN A 341 14.09 -6.99 9.04
N SER A 342 13.51 -6.52 10.15
CA SER A 342 13.69 -7.12 11.47
C SER A 342 12.39 -7.12 12.26
N TRP A 343 12.09 -8.23 12.94
CA TRP A 343 10.98 -8.32 13.88
C TRP A 343 11.18 -7.46 15.14
N ALA A 344 12.42 -7.16 15.52
CA ALA A 344 12.70 -6.24 16.62
C ALA A 344 12.16 -4.83 16.33
N PHE A 345 12.21 -4.38 15.07
CA PHE A 345 11.58 -3.13 14.66
C PHE A 345 10.06 -3.17 14.91
N VAL A 346 9.41 -4.28 14.57
CA VAL A 346 7.96 -4.46 14.74
C VAL A 346 7.60 -4.46 16.22
N ASP A 347 8.37 -5.17 17.04
CA ASP A 347 8.14 -5.27 18.49
C ASP A 347 8.21 -3.90 19.18
N GLU A 348 9.01 -2.96 18.69
CA GLU A 348 9.13 -1.60 19.24
C GLU A 348 7.98 -0.66 18.84
N LEU A 349 7.19 -1.00 17.81
CA LEU A 349 6.11 -0.13 17.33
C LEU A 349 5.05 0.13 18.40
N VAL A 350 4.81 -0.82 19.31
CA VAL A 350 3.85 -0.66 20.40
C VAL A 350 4.29 0.41 21.41
N ASP A 351 5.60 0.55 21.63
CA ASP A 351 6.15 1.56 22.54
C ASP A 351 6.18 2.94 21.88
N ILE A 352 6.46 2.98 20.57
CA ILE A 352 6.53 4.23 19.79
C ILE A 352 5.12 4.77 19.48
N PHE A 353 4.18 3.89 19.17
CA PHE A 353 2.81 4.21 18.76
C PHE A 353 1.78 3.53 19.69
N PRO A 354 1.66 3.98 20.95
CA PRO A 354 0.81 3.33 21.95
C PRO A 354 -0.69 3.30 21.57
N GLY A 355 -1.15 4.25 20.75
CA GLY A 355 -2.53 4.32 20.24
C GLY A 355 -2.82 3.48 18.98
N MET A 356 -1.82 2.79 18.42
CA MET A 356 -1.94 2.12 17.13
C MET A 356 -2.96 0.98 17.14
N THR A 357 -3.98 1.10 16.29
CA THR A 357 -4.99 0.05 16.05
C THR A 357 -5.05 -0.37 14.58
N SER A 358 -4.48 0.42 13.66
CA SER A 358 -4.48 0.12 12.22
C SER A 358 -3.08 0.33 11.65
N LEU A 359 -2.50 -0.73 11.08
CA LEU A 359 -1.15 -0.71 10.52
C LEU A 359 -1.13 -1.20 9.08
N ARG A 360 -0.41 -0.49 8.21
CA ARG A 360 0.06 -1.02 6.93
C ARG A 360 1.57 -1.20 6.97
N ILE A 361 2.05 -2.39 6.61
CA ILE A 361 3.48 -2.73 6.67
C ILE A 361 3.90 -3.65 5.52
N SER A 362 3.00 -3.92 4.57
CA SER A 362 3.29 -4.72 3.38
C SER A 362 4.43 -4.15 2.52
N LYS A 363 5.01 -4.99 1.66
CA LYS A 363 6.14 -4.63 0.76
C LYS A 363 7.39 -4.14 1.53
N ASN A 364 7.67 -4.76 2.67
CA ASN A 364 8.92 -4.63 3.43
C ASN A 364 9.69 -5.95 3.35
N LEU A 365 10.98 -5.96 3.70
CA LEU A 365 11.81 -7.18 3.63
C LEU A 365 11.36 -8.28 4.61
N ILE A 366 10.64 -7.92 5.67
CA ILE A 366 9.95 -8.89 6.55
C ILE A 366 8.76 -9.59 5.88
N TYR A 367 8.30 -9.10 4.71
CA TYR A 367 7.33 -9.72 3.81
C TYR A 367 8.06 -10.06 2.50
N PRO A 368 8.79 -11.19 2.42
CA PRO A 368 9.43 -11.59 1.18
C PRO A 368 8.39 -11.64 0.05
N GLU A 369 8.77 -11.21 -1.16
CA GLU A 369 7.93 -11.40 -2.34
C GLU A 369 7.83 -12.91 -2.58
N THR A 370 6.77 -13.54 -2.05
CA THR A 370 6.37 -14.85 -2.51
C THR A 370 6.08 -14.74 -3.99
N SER A 371 6.67 -15.64 -4.78
CA SER A 371 6.40 -15.80 -6.20
C SER A 371 4.90 -15.78 -6.47
N ALA A 372 4.51 -15.29 -7.65
CA ALA A 372 3.16 -14.91 -8.11
C ALA A 372 2.00 -15.95 -7.98
N GLU A 373 2.17 -17.01 -7.20
CA GLU A 373 1.23 -18.10 -6.93
C GLU A 373 0.66 -18.08 -5.51
N SER A 374 0.99 -17.09 -4.66
CA SER A 374 0.32 -16.93 -3.37
C SER A 374 -1.12 -16.45 -3.59
N THR A 375 -2.05 -17.39 -3.64
CA THR A 375 -3.49 -17.17 -3.68
C THR A 375 -3.92 -16.28 -2.51
N MET A 376 -4.54 -15.15 -2.85
CA MET A 376 -5.25 -14.27 -1.90
C MET A 376 -6.24 -15.11 -1.08
N GLY A 377 -5.92 -15.39 0.19
CA GLY A 377 -6.81 -16.13 1.09
C GLY A 377 -6.13 -16.91 2.22
N SER A 378 -4.84 -17.24 2.08
CA SER A 378 -4.04 -17.74 3.20
C SER A 378 -3.48 -16.56 3.98
N LEU A 379 -3.71 -16.49 5.30
CA LEU A 379 -2.96 -15.58 6.18
C LEU A 379 -1.47 -15.92 5.99
N ASN A 380 -0.74 -15.07 5.26
CA ASN A 380 0.71 -15.24 5.10
C ASN A 380 1.35 -15.36 6.49
N GLU A 381 2.38 -16.20 6.64
CA GLU A 381 3.11 -16.40 7.90
C GLU A 381 3.51 -15.06 8.53
N GLU A 382 3.96 -14.12 7.71
CA GLU A 382 4.36 -12.79 8.10
C GLU A 382 3.19 -11.96 8.62
N PHE A 383 1.98 -12.13 8.07
CA PHE A 383 0.77 -11.51 8.60
C PHE A 383 0.49 -12.01 10.02
N MET A 384 0.54 -13.34 10.23
CA MET A 384 0.31 -13.94 11.54
C MET A 384 1.37 -13.50 12.56
N LEU A 385 2.65 -13.49 12.18
CA LEU A 385 3.74 -13.05 13.03
C LEU A 385 3.61 -11.56 13.41
N THR A 386 3.27 -10.69 12.45
CA THR A 386 3.01 -9.26 12.76
C THR A 386 1.84 -9.12 13.72
N LEU A 387 0.73 -9.82 13.46
CA LEU A 387 -0.47 -9.74 14.28
C LEU A 387 -0.21 -10.21 15.72
N ALA A 388 0.46 -11.35 15.89
CA ALA A 388 0.77 -11.92 17.20
C ALA A 388 1.72 -11.05 18.02
N ARG A 389 2.64 -10.32 17.37
CA ARG A 389 3.56 -9.38 18.03
C ARG A 389 2.87 -8.09 18.48
N LEU A 390 1.79 -7.68 17.82
CA LEU A 390 1.10 -6.40 18.04
C LEU A 390 -0.32 -6.61 18.61
N GLY A 391 -0.41 -6.70 19.94
CA GLY A 391 -1.65 -7.04 20.68
C GLY A 391 -2.86 -6.14 20.41
N ASN A 392 -2.65 -4.84 20.14
CA ASN A 392 -3.73 -3.85 20.06
C ASN A 392 -4.30 -3.65 18.64
N LEU A 393 -3.77 -4.34 17.62
CA LEU A 393 -4.23 -4.15 16.24
C LEU A 393 -5.68 -4.61 16.00
N GLN A 394 -6.44 -3.81 15.26
CA GLN A 394 -7.79 -4.09 14.78
C GLN A 394 -7.83 -4.20 13.25
N LYS A 395 -6.90 -3.54 12.56
CA LYS A 395 -6.72 -3.66 11.10
C LYS A 395 -5.23 -3.82 10.76
N LEU A 396 -4.92 -4.74 9.84
CA LEU A 396 -3.57 -4.96 9.32
C LEU A 396 -3.61 -5.10 7.80
N ASN A 397 -2.86 -4.28 7.07
CA ASN A 397 -2.79 -4.29 5.61
C ASN A 397 -4.17 -4.24 4.92
N PHE A 398 -5.08 -3.39 5.43
CA PHE A 398 -6.49 -3.24 5.04
C PHE A 398 -7.45 -4.35 5.47
N SER A 399 -6.96 -5.48 5.98
CA SER A 399 -7.80 -6.54 6.52
C SER A 399 -8.22 -6.21 7.96
N GLY A 400 -9.52 -6.34 8.26
CA GLY A 400 -10.00 -6.36 9.64
C GLY A 400 -9.58 -7.64 10.34
N ILE A 401 -9.23 -7.55 11.62
CA ILE A 401 -8.77 -8.69 12.44
C ILE A 401 -9.94 -9.23 13.24
N THR A 402 -10.30 -10.50 13.01
CA THR A 402 -11.30 -11.18 13.85
C THR A 402 -10.66 -11.77 15.12
N PRO A 403 -11.45 -12.09 16.17
CA PRO A 403 -10.95 -12.82 17.33
C PRO A 403 -10.32 -14.18 16.97
N GLN A 404 -10.83 -14.84 15.93
CA GLN A 404 -10.28 -16.10 15.44
C GLN A 404 -8.91 -15.91 14.79
N ASP A 405 -8.74 -14.87 13.95
CA ASP A 405 -7.43 -14.54 13.35
C ASP A 405 -6.40 -14.26 14.43
N ARG A 406 -6.78 -13.48 15.46
CA ARG A 406 -5.95 -13.17 16.63
C ARG A 406 -5.48 -14.44 17.33
N ASN A 407 -6.43 -15.31 17.69
CA ASN A 407 -6.14 -16.56 18.39
C ASN A 407 -5.21 -17.47 17.57
N ASN A 408 -5.49 -17.61 16.26
CA ASN A 408 -4.68 -18.42 15.37
C ASN A 408 -3.25 -17.88 15.23
N ALA A 409 -3.11 -16.56 15.05
CA ALA A 409 -1.80 -15.92 14.95
C ALA A 409 -0.97 -16.07 16.23
N GLU A 410 -1.58 -15.89 17.40
CA GLU A 410 -0.90 -16.01 18.69
C GLU A 410 -0.45 -17.45 18.99
N LEU A 411 -1.30 -18.45 18.72
CA LEU A 411 -0.92 -19.87 18.84
C LEU A 411 0.19 -20.26 17.85
N PHE A 412 0.09 -19.79 16.60
CA PHE A 412 1.12 -19.99 15.60
C PHE A 412 2.46 -19.38 16.05
N TYR A 413 2.45 -18.15 16.53
CA TYR A 413 3.64 -17.47 17.02
C TYR A 413 4.27 -18.18 18.22
N LEU A 414 3.47 -18.65 19.19
CA LEU A 414 3.98 -19.48 20.29
C LEU A 414 4.62 -20.78 19.78
N SER A 415 4.04 -21.41 18.76
CA SER A 415 4.62 -22.60 18.13
C SER A 415 5.99 -22.31 17.51
N GLU A 416 6.15 -21.18 16.81
CA GLU A 416 7.44 -20.76 16.25
C GLU A 416 8.48 -20.47 17.35
N ILE A 417 8.08 -19.80 18.44
CA ILE A 417 8.97 -19.60 19.59
C ILE A 417 9.39 -20.96 20.19
N GLY A 418 8.47 -21.91 20.29
CA GLY A 418 8.78 -23.27 20.75
C GLY A 418 9.82 -23.99 19.87
N LYS A 419 9.74 -23.80 18.54
CA LYS A 419 10.75 -24.30 17.59
C LYS A 419 12.10 -23.62 17.77
N GLU A 420 12.13 -22.30 17.94
CA GLU A 420 13.36 -21.54 18.19
C GLU A 420 14.04 -22.01 19.50
N LEU A 421 13.27 -22.18 20.57
CA LEU A 421 13.76 -22.71 21.85
C LEU A 421 14.26 -24.15 21.73
N GLY A 422 13.60 -24.99 20.93
CA GLY A 422 14.02 -26.37 20.68
C GLY A 422 15.29 -26.50 19.82
N ALA A 423 15.68 -25.42 19.14
CA ALA A 423 16.86 -25.36 18.28
C ALA A 423 18.12 -24.86 19.01
N VAL A 424 18.00 -24.35 20.23
CA VAL A 424 19.11 -23.83 21.04
C VAL A 424 19.31 -24.65 22.31
N ASP A 425 20.52 -24.57 22.87
CA ASP A 425 20.81 -25.15 24.18
C ASP A 425 20.14 -24.33 25.31
N SER A 426 19.91 -24.96 26.47
CA SER A 426 19.19 -24.32 27.58
C SER A 426 19.82 -23.02 28.11
N GLU A 427 21.13 -22.84 27.94
CA GLU A 427 21.83 -21.61 28.32
C GLU A 427 21.45 -20.41 27.43
N GLN A 428 21.00 -20.67 26.19
CA GLN A 428 20.67 -19.66 25.19
C GLN A 428 19.17 -19.31 25.14
N GLU A 429 18.32 -20.04 25.86
CA GLU A 429 16.87 -19.82 25.91
C GLU A 429 16.54 -18.38 26.34
N SER A 430 17.23 -17.86 27.35
CA SER A 430 17.05 -16.47 27.82
C SER A 430 17.29 -15.43 26.71
N THR A 431 18.25 -15.71 25.81
CA THR A 431 18.57 -14.84 24.68
C THR A 431 17.48 -14.91 23.61
N VAL A 432 16.94 -16.10 23.33
CA VAL A 432 15.79 -16.27 22.42
C VAL A 432 14.58 -15.52 22.98
N LEU A 433 14.19 -15.80 24.21
CA LEU A 433 13.03 -15.17 24.85
C LEU A 433 13.12 -13.65 24.91
N SER A 434 14.32 -13.07 25.03
CA SER A 434 14.52 -11.62 25.02
C SER A 434 14.06 -10.92 23.73
N LYS A 435 13.98 -11.68 22.62
CA LYS A 435 13.51 -11.22 21.30
C LYS A 435 11.99 -11.27 21.12
N HIS A 436 11.25 -11.82 22.08
CA HIS A 436 9.81 -12.01 21.97
C HIS A 436 9.08 -11.30 23.11
N LYS A 437 8.82 -9.99 22.92
CA LYS A 437 8.29 -9.10 23.98
C LYS A 437 6.98 -9.59 24.61
N ARG A 438 6.10 -10.19 23.80
CA ARG A 438 4.80 -10.72 24.25
C ARG A 438 4.84 -12.19 24.73
N TYR A 439 6.00 -12.86 24.77
CA TYR A 439 6.06 -14.29 25.11
C TYR A 439 5.40 -14.61 26.45
N LYS A 440 5.75 -13.86 27.51
CA LYS A 440 5.19 -14.08 28.85
C LYS A 440 3.67 -13.92 28.88
N GLU A 441 3.19 -12.81 28.32
CA GLU A 441 1.75 -12.51 28.20
C GLU A 441 1.00 -13.62 27.46
N LEU A 442 1.55 -14.09 26.33
CA LEU A 442 0.91 -15.13 25.51
C LEU A 442 0.93 -16.50 26.19
N CYS A 443 1.99 -16.83 26.94
CA CYS A 443 2.02 -18.04 27.76
C CYS A 443 0.96 -18.02 28.86
N ASP A 444 0.72 -16.86 29.48
CA ASP A 444 -0.32 -16.71 30.50
C ASP A 444 -1.73 -16.89 29.91
N LEU A 445 -1.92 -16.53 28.63
CA LEU A 445 -3.20 -16.62 27.92
C LEU A 445 -3.47 -18.01 27.31
N HIS A 446 -2.49 -18.59 26.63
CA HIS A 446 -2.65 -19.79 25.78
C HIS A 446 -1.92 -21.03 26.33
N GLY A 447 -1.09 -20.86 27.36
CA GLY A 447 -0.16 -21.87 27.87
C GLY A 447 1.21 -21.83 27.19
N SER A 448 2.20 -22.48 27.80
CA SER A 448 3.56 -22.55 27.25
C SER A 448 3.63 -23.46 26.01
N PRO A 449 4.40 -23.09 24.98
CA PRO A 449 4.53 -23.93 23.80
C PRO A 449 5.29 -25.22 24.11
N ALA A 450 4.99 -26.28 23.38
CA ALA A 450 5.74 -27.53 23.46
C ALA A 450 7.14 -27.33 22.87
N VAL A 451 8.17 -27.37 23.72
CA VAL A 451 9.58 -27.29 23.30
C VAL A 451 10.11 -28.70 23.08
N VAL A 452 10.11 -29.15 21.84
CA VAL A 452 10.79 -30.39 21.44
C VAL A 452 12.23 -30.03 21.11
N ARG A 453 13.13 -30.20 22.09
CA ARG A 453 14.57 -30.04 21.83
C ARG A 453 14.98 -31.13 20.85
N ARG A 454 15.70 -30.76 19.79
CA ARG A 454 16.44 -31.77 19.02
C ARG A 454 17.43 -32.36 20.00
N GLU A 455 17.19 -33.59 20.45
CA GLU A 455 18.27 -34.36 21.07
C GLU A 455 19.47 -34.24 20.15
N LYS A 456 20.67 -34.04 20.71
CA LYS A 456 21.90 -34.29 19.97
C LYS A 456 21.77 -35.74 19.50
N ALA A 457 21.21 -35.92 18.31
CA ALA A 457 21.43 -37.10 17.56
C ALA A 457 22.92 -37.01 17.27
N GLU A 458 23.73 -37.59 18.15
CA GLU A 458 24.97 -38.22 17.76
C GLU A 458 24.57 -39.28 16.74
N ILE A 459 24.26 -38.83 15.52
CA ILE A 459 24.10 -39.68 14.36
C ILE A 459 25.52 -40.12 14.09
N ASN A 460 25.95 -41.16 14.80
CA ASN A 460 27.16 -41.87 14.47
C ASN A 460 26.90 -42.50 13.08
N PRO A 461 27.62 -42.06 12.02
CA PRO A 461 27.38 -42.52 10.65
C PRO A 461 27.58 -44.04 10.46
N ALA A 462 28.05 -44.75 11.49
CA ALA A 462 28.28 -46.18 11.50
C ALA A 462 27.04 -47.04 11.83
N PHE A 463 25.96 -46.48 12.39
CA PHE A 463 24.78 -47.28 12.79
C PHE A 463 23.77 -47.45 11.64
N LEU A 464 23.24 -48.68 11.51
CA LEU A 464 22.31 -49.07 10.44
C LEU A 464 21.00 -48.25 10.45
N GLU A 465 20.55 -47.80 11.63
CA GLU A 465 19.26 -47.10 11.84
C GLU A 465 19.17 -45.77 11.08
N ALA A 466 20.29 -45.04 10.89
CA ALA A 466 20.32 -43.80 10.10
C ALA A 466 20.18 -44.03 8.58
N ARG A 467 20.28 -45.28 8.12
CA ARG A 467 20.27 -45.67 6.71
C ARG A 467 19.00 -46.42 6.30
N LEU A 468 18.05 -46.65 7.21
CA LEU A 468 16.83 -47.40 6.96
C LEU A 468 15.62 -46.46 6.90
N ILE A 469 14.67 -46.78 6.03
CA ILE A 469 13.33 -46.18 6.01
C ILE A 469 12.36 -47.28 6.46
N ASN A 470 11.47 -46.95 7.39
CA ASN A 470 10.41 -47.84 7.81
C ASN A 470 9.23 -47.75 6.83
N PHE A 471 9.07 -48.76 5.97
CA PHE A 471 7.98 -48.81 5.01
C PHE A 471 6.80 -49.61 5.57
N THR A 472 5.61 -49.02 5.50
CA THR A 472 4.34 -49.72 5.66
C THR A 472 3.70 -49.91 4.28
N PHE A 473 3.85 -51.11 3.72
CA PHE A 473 3.20 -51.50 2.47
C PHE A 473 1.82 -52.08 2.75
N TYR A 474 0.82 -51.73 1.97
CA TYR A 474 -0.49 -52.37 2.09
C TYR A 474 -1.19 -52.60 0.75
N VAL A 475 -1.94 -53.70 0.67
CA VAL A 475 -2.82 -54.03 -0.45
C VAL A 475 -4.26 -53.83 0.03
N PRO A 476 -5.01 -52.87 -0.52
CA PRO A 476 -6.36 -52.56 -0.05
C PRO A 476 -7.32 -53.74 -0.25
N ALA A 477 -8.27 -53.90 0.67
CA ALA A 477 -9.31 -54.93 0.56
C ALA A 477 -10.21 -54.67 -0.66
N LYS A 478 -10.52 -55.72 -1.43
CA LYS A 478 -11.51 -55.65 -2.52
C LYS A 478 -12.74 -56.48 -2.14
N SER A 479 -13.85 -55.79 -1.84
CA SER A 479 -15.11 -56.39 -1.37
C SER A 479 -15.74 -57.38 -2.36
N GLU A 480 -15.42 -57.31 -3.66
CA GLU A 480 -15.98 -58.17 -4.70
C GLU A 480 -15.38 -59.59 -4.76
N ILE A 481 -14.21 -59.83 -4.14
CA ILE A 481 -13.47 -61.11 -4.24
C ILE A 481 -13.14 -61.70 -2.86
N GLY A 482 -13.70 -61.13 -1.78
CA GLY A 482 -13.48 -61.60 -0.40
C GLY A 482 -12.03 -61.47 0.11
N GLN A 483 -11.20 -60.66 -0.56
CA GLN A 483 -9.78 -60.51 -0.21
C GLN A 483 -9.63 -59.51 0.94
N LYS A 484 -9.10 -59.97 2.08
CA LYS A 484 -8.74 -59.13 3.23
C LYS A 484 -7.53 -58.24 2.93
N GLU A 485 -7.48 -57.08 3.57
CA GLU A 485 -6.33 -56.16 3.50
C GLU A 485 -5.07 -56.87 4.00
N ILE A 486 -3.97 -56.69 3.27
CA ILE A 486 -2.65 -57.21 3.65
C ILE A 486 -1.77 -56.02 3.97
N VAL A 487 -1.21 -55.96 5.18
CA VAL A 487 -0.26 -54.93 5.60
C VAL A 487 1.08 -55.59 5.92
N LEU A 488 2.16 -55.01 5.40
CA LEU A 488 3.54 -55.48 5.57
C LEU A 488 4.40 -54.30 6.01
N VAL A 489 5.07 -54.45 7.14
CA VAL A 489 6.03 -53.45 7.63
C VAL A 489 7.44 -53.95 7.39
N LYS A 490 8.29 -53.13 6.76
CA LYS A 490 9.67 -53.51 6.48
C LYS A 490 10.61 -52.31 6.49
N GLU A 491 11.72 -52.47 7.21
CA GLU A 491 12.85 -51.56 7.14
C GLU A 491 13.68 -51.82 5.88
N ILE A 492 13.86 -50.77 5.07
CA ILE A 492 14.56 -50.84 3.79
C ILE A 492 15.68 -49.80 3.77
N PRO A 493 16.92 -50.18 3.41
CA PRO A 493 18.00 -49.22 3.27
C PRO A 493 17.73 -48.14 2.20
N LYS A 494 18.03 -46.89 2.52
CA LYS A 494 17.90 -45.73 1.62
C LYS A 494 18.59 -45.92 0.28
N ALA A 495 19.74 -46.60 0.27
CA ALA A 495 20.54 -46.90 -0.91
C ALA A 495 19.99 -48.06 -1.77
N PHE A 496 18.78 -48.57 -1.50
CA PHE A 496 18.17 -49.58 -2.35
C PHE A 496 17.44 -48.92 -3.50
N SER A 497 17.73 -49.36 -4.73
CA SER A 497 16.93 -48.99 -5.90
C SER A 497 15.47 -49.43 -5.76
N ILE A 498 14.55 -48.75 -6.44
CA ILE A 498 13.12 -49.12 -6.48
C ILE A 498 12.92 -50.57 -6.97
N TYR A 499 13.76 -51.08 -7.88
CA TYR A 499 13.74 -52.50 -8.28
C TYR A 499 13.97 -53.47 -7.12
N ARG A 500 14.88 -53.12 -6.21
CA ARG A 500 15.20 -53.95 -5.04
C ARG A 500 14.07 -53.88 -4.01
N VAL A 501 13.44 -52.71 -3.86
CA VAL A 501 12.22 -52.53 -3.05
C VAL A 501 11.08 -53.41 -3.59
N LYS A 502 10.77 -53.32 -4.90
CA LYS A 502 9.78 -54.19 -5.56
C LYS A 502 10.15 -55.67 -5.46
N GLY A 503 11.45 -56.00 -5.47
CA GLY A 503 11.96 -57.36 -5.24
C GLY A 503 11.60 -57.92 -3.87
N ILE A 504 11.75 -57.11 -2.83
CA ILE A 504 11.41 -57.46 -1.44
C ILE A 504 9.90 -57.60 -1.28
N VAL A 505 9.13 -56.60 -1.71
CA VAL A 505 7.66 -56.60 -1.62
C VAL A 505 7.06 -57.74 -2.45
N GLY A 506 7.57 -57.98 -3.66
CA GLY A 506 7.13 -59.07 -4.53
C GLY A 506 7.36 -60.45 -3.91
N ARG A 507 8.50 -60.66 -3.25
CA ARG A 507 8.76 -61.91 -2.53
C ARG A 507 7.79 -62.10 -1.36
N LEU A 508 7.53 -61.05 -0.57
CA LEU A 508 6.62 -61.10 0.58
C LEU A 508 5.15 -61.33 0.17
N LEU A 509 4.75 -60.82 -1.00
CA LEU A 509 3.40 -60.99 -1.56
C LEU A 509 3.27 -62.18 -2.52
N ASN A 510 4.34 -62.95 -2.74
CA ASN A 510 4.43 -64.02 -3.74
C ASN A 510 3.97 -63.59 -5.15
N ARG A 511 4.53 -62.48 -5.63
CA ARG A 511 4.24 -61.83 -6.92
C ARG A 511 5.53 -61.43 -7.63
N ARG A 512 5.47 -61.31 -8.96
CA ARG A 512 6.61 -60.86 -9.75
C ARG A 512 6.91 -59.38 -9.42
N PRO A 513 8.16 -58.99 -9.11
CA PRO A 513 8.48 -57.61 -8.71
C PRO A 513 7.97 -56.54 -9.69
N LEU A 514 8.11 -56.77 -11.00
CA LEU A 514 7.70 -55.82 -12.04
C LEU A 514 6.19 -55.80 -12.29
N SER A 515 5.42 -56.74 -11.74
CA SER A 515 3.95 -56.67 -11.76
C SER A 515 3.40 -55.79 -10.64
N LEU A 516 4.25 -55.20 -9.80
CA LEU A 516 3.86 -54.30 -8.72
C LEU A 516 3.92 -52.84 -9.14
N LYS A 517 2.89 -52.09 -8.78
CA LYS A 517 2.86 -50.64 -8.76
C LYS A 517 2.89 -50.19 -7.30
N LEU A 518 3.84 -49.33 -6.95
CA LEU A 518 4.02 -48.83 -5.58
C LEU A 518 3.63 -47.36 -5.56
N ILE A 519 2.59 -47.01 -4.82
CA ILE A 519 2.07 -45.65 -4.70
C ILE A 519 2.35 -45.15 -3.29
N TRP A 520 3.25 -44.17 -3.17
CA TRP A 520 3.55 -43.52 -1.89
C TRP A 520 2.49 -42.46 -1.59
N GLU A 521 1.90 -42.55 -0.41
CA GLU A 521 0.95 -41.57 0.12
C GLU A 521 1.74 -40.52 0.92
N THR A 522 1.93 -39.32 0.37
CA THR A 522 2.83 -38.32 0.98
C THR A 522 2.25 -37.67 2.25
N GLY A 523 0.94 -37.81 2.46
CA GLY A 523 0.21 -37.17 3.57
C GLY A 523 -0.20 -35.72 3.29
N GLU A 524 0.23 -35.17 2.15
CA GLU A 524 -0.13 -33.83 1.68
C GLU A 524 -1.46 -33.85 0.91
N TRP A 525 -2.17 -32.72 0.85
CA TRP A 525 -3.46 -32.59 0.18
C TRP A 525 -3.36 -31.55 -0.94
N ASP A 526 -3.73 -31.93 -2.17
CA ASP A 526 -3.80 -31.06 -3.34
C ASP A 526 -5.26 -30.64 -3.61
N PRO A 527 -5.53 -29.37 -3.97
CA PRO A 527 -6.87 -28.94 -4.36
C PRO A 527 -7.28 -29.54 -5.72
N VAL A 528 -8.55 -29.91 -5.86
CA VAL A 528 -9.09 -30.47 -7.12
C VAL A 528 -9.31 -29.33 -8.13
N ALA A 529 -8.65 -29.41 -9.30
CA ALA A 529 -8.76 -28.41 -10.36
C ALA A 529 -10.20 -28.26 -10.86
N GLY A 530 -10.74 -27.03 -10.87
CA GLY A 530 -12.09 -26.70 -11.39
C GLY A 530 -13.07 -26.07 -10.39
N TYR A 531 -12.65 -25.77 -9.16
CA TYR A 531 -13.41 -24.95 -8.20
C TYR A 531 -12.85 -23.52 -8.18
N GLU A 532 -13.12 -22.74 -9.22
CA GLU A 532 -12.92 -21.28 -9.20
C GLU A 532 -14.22 -20.66 -8.67
N ASP A 533 -14.19 -20.19 -7.42
CA ASP A 533 -15.32 -19.53 -6.77
C ASP A 533 -15.53 -18.14 -7.44
N ILE A 534 -16.69 -18.00 -8.07
CA ILE A 534 -17.32 -16.77 -8.53
C ILE A 534 -17.95 -16.09 -7.29
N ASP A 535 -17.96 -14.75 -7.30
CA ASP A 535 -18.58 -13.78 -6.36
C ASP A 535 -17.66 -13.30 -5.21
N GLU A 536 -17.60 -12.01 -4.83
CA GLU A 536 -18.49 -10.87 -5.04
C GLU A 536 -17.68 -9.58 -4.76
N TYR A 537 -17.76 -8.57 -5.65
CA TYR A 537 -17.26 -7.22 -5.39
C TYR A 537 -18.33 -6.45 -4.63
N ASP A 538 -18.13 -6.19 -3.34
CA ASP A 538 -18.88 -5.17 -2.61
C ASP A 538 -18.00 -3.92 -2.41
N ASP A 539 -18.42 -2.85 -3.09
CA ASP A 539 -17.91 -1.49 -3.04
C ASP A 539 -18.63 -0.75 -1.91
N ASP A 540 -17.98 -0.63 -0.75
CA ASP A 540 -18.45 0.20 0.36
C ASP A 540 -17.49 1.39 0.58
N ASN A 541 -17.66 2.43 -0.24
CA ASN A 541 -17.27 3.78 0.08
C ASN A 541 -18.51 4.64 0.38
N ALA A 542 -18.94 4.67 1.64
CA ALA A 542 -19.87 5.69 2.11
C ALA A 542 -19.43 6.16 3.50
N VAL A 543 -18.87 7.38 3.55
CA VAL A 543 -18.73 8.15 4.79
C VAL A 543 -19.66 9.36 4.68
N ASP A 544 -20.46 9.51 5.72
CA ASP A 544 -21.54 10.47 5.92
C ASP A 544 -21.19 11.93 5.58
N ASN A 545 -22.11 12.58 4.86
CA ASN A 545 -22.28 14.04 4.90
C ASN A 545 -23.76 14.35 5.09
N ALA A 546 -24.13 14.70 6.32
CA ALA A 546 -25.41 15.32 6.64
C ALA A 546 -25.34 16.84 6.44
N ARG A 547 -26.23 17.41 5.62
CA ARG A 547 -27.01 18.64 5.91
C ARG A 547 -27.94 19.08 4.77
N GLU A 548 -29.23 19.10 5.13
CA GLU A 548 -30.31 20.05 4.83
C GLU A 548 -30.34 20.85 3.50
N ALA A 549 -31.45 20.76 2.75
CA ALA A 549 -32.55 21.76 2.78
C ALA A 549 -33.63 21.58 1.67
N LEU A 550 -34.92 21.58 2.09
CA LEU A 550 -36.15 22.18 1.48
C LEU A 550 -36.61 21.75 0.07
N ALA A 551 -37.88 21.59 -0.34
CA ALA A 551 -39.29 21.53 0.14
C ALA A 551 -40.16 21.25 -1.15
N PRO A 552 -41.53 21.27 -1.24
CA PRO A 552 -42.65 21.10 -0.29
C PRO A 552 -43.78 20.10 -0.76
N ALA A 553 -44.84 20.00 0.07
CA ALA A 553 -46.24 19.61 -0.21
C ALA A 553 -46.57 18.10 -0.47
N GLY A 554 -47.54 17.46 0.18
CA GLY A 554 -48.50 17.86 1.22
C GLY A 554 -49.44 16.71 1.58
N VAL A 555 -50.17 16.89 2.70
CA VAL A 555 -51.46 16.24 3.07
C VAL A 555 -51.37 14.75 3.45
N SER A 556 -51.02 14.44 4.71
CA SER A 556 -51.93 14.13 5.84
C SER A 556 -52.80 12.87 5.66
N ASP A 557 -52.52 11.80 6.40
CA ASP A 557 -53.51 11.33 7.39
C ASP A 557 -52.93 10.36 8.45
N LEU A 558 -53.24 10.74 9.69
CA LEU A 558 -53.46 10.01 10.93
C LEU A 558 -53.37 8.46 10.89
N ASN A 559 -52.64 7.88 11.85
CA ASN A 559 -53.18 7.33 13.11
C ASN A 559 -52.42 6.08 13.64
N ARG A 560 -52.04 6.16 14.92
CA ARG A 560 -52.32 5.17 15.99
C ARG A 560 -51.28 4.07 16.34
N LYS A 561 -50.59 4.37 17.46
CA LYS A 561 -50.38 3.57 18.70
C LYS A 561 -49.73 2.16 18.62
N GLN A 562 -48.49 2.11 19.13
CA GLN A 562 -47.93 1.21 20.16
C GLN A 562 -48.94 0.52 21.14
N PRO A 563 -48.52 -0.38 22.07
CA PRO A 563 -47.47 -1.43 22.08
C PRO A 563 -47.89 -2.72 22.89
N LYS A 564 -46.90 -3.54 23.30
CA LYS A 564 -46.82 -4.56 24.40
C LYS A 564 -46.77 -6.03 23.92
N ARG A 565 -45.72 -6.83 24.18
CA ARG A 565 -45.04 -7.35 25.42
C ARG A 565 -45.71 -8.60 26.03
N GLU A 566 -44.83 -9.53 26.42
CA GLU A 566 -44.99 -10.69 27.34
C GLU A 566 -45.64 -11.95 26.74
N ASP A 567 -45.26 -13.21 27.03
CA ASP A 567 -44.20 -13.80 27.86
C ASP A 567 -44.12 -15.32 27.56
N SER A 568 -42.94 -15.92 27.79
CA SER A 568 -42.67 -17.27 28.33
C SER A 568 -43.20 -18.60 27.70
N SER A 569 -42.26 -19.56 27.62
CA SER A 569 -42.33 -20.98 28.10
C SER A 569 -42.37 -22.18 27.10
N ILE A 570 -41.30 -23.00 27.19
CA ILE A 570 -41.23 -24.47 27.37
C ILE A 570 -41.63 -25.44 26.21
N ALA A 571 -40.58 -25.93 25.53
CA ALA A 571 -40.13 -27.34 25.38
C ALA A 571 -40.74 -28.39 24.39
N ILE A 572 -39.79 -29.22 23.92
CA ILE A 572 -39.79 -30.65 23.50
C ILE A 572 -40.00 -31.00 22.01
N ASP A 573 -38.98 -31.75 21.53
CA ASP A 573 -38.81 -32.55 20.32
C ASP A 573 -40.06 -33.18 19.67
N LYS A 574 -40.05 -33.22 18.33
CA LYS A 574 -40.20 -34.49 17.58
C LYS A 574 -39.85 -34.36 16.09
N ALA A 575 -39.15 -35.40 15.66
CA ALA A 575 -38.79 -35.74 14.29
C ALA A 575 -40.00 -35.92 13.35
N VAL A 576 -39.81 -35.58 12.07
CA VAL A 576 -40.57 -36.16 10.94
C VAL A 576 -39.63 -36.42 9.75
N SER A 577 -39.47 -37.72 9.47
CA SER A 577 -39.37 -38.41 8.18
C SER A 577 -39.35 -37.59 6.89
N GLN A 578 -38.44 -37.92 5.97
CA GLN A 578 -38.75 -37.93 4.54
C GLN A 578 -37.98 -39.01 3.77
N THR A 579 -38.77 -39.81 3.05
CA THR A 579 -38.43 -40.89 2.13
C THR A 579 -38.02 -40.38 0.74
N ARG A 580 -36.89 -40.91 0.26
CA ARG A 580 -36.55 -41.38 -1.10
C ARG A 580 -36.91 -40.52 -2.33
N GLY A 581 -35.88 -40.01 -2.99
CA GLY A 581 -35.92 -39.68 -4.43
C GLY A 581 -34.64 -39.04 -4.97
N GLN A 582 -33.91 -39.80 -5.79
CA GLN A 582 -32.94 -39.37 -6.81
C GLN A 582 -31.48 -39.04 -6.42
N VAL A 583 -30.61 -39.97 -6.84
CA VAL A 583 -29.23 -39.83 -7.35
C VAL A 583 -28.34 -38.84 -6.58
N GLY A 584 -27.80 -39.30 -5.45
CA GLY A 584 -26.64 -38.66 -4.83
C GLY A 584 -25.41 -38.83 -5.70
N VAL A 585 -25.01 -37.76 -6.40
CA VAL A 585 -23.60 -37.55 -6.72
C VAL A 585 -22.88 -37.51 -5.38
N SER A 586 -22.03 -38.50 -5.12
CA SER A 586 -21.12 -38.47 -3.98
C SER A 586 -20.35 -37.16 -4.02
N LYS A 587 -20.42 -36.34 -2.96
CA LYS A 587 -19.57 -35.17 -2.78
C LYS A 587 -18.10 -35.65 -2.83
N ALA A 588 -17.45 -35.48 -3.98
CA ALA A 588 -16.00 -35.54 -4.07
C ALA A 588 -15.46 -34.32 -3.31
N GLY A 589 -14.53 -34.53 -2.38
CA GLY A 589 -13.99 -33.45 -1.55
C GLY A 589 -13.24 -32.40 -2.37
N LYS A 590 -13.19 -31.16 -1.86
CA LYS A 590 -12.45 -30.01 -2.43
C LYS A 590 -10.92 -30.25 -2.52
N PHE A 591 -10.43 -31.31 -1.87
CA PHE A 591 -9.03 -31.72 -1.77
C PHE A 591 -8.87 -33.22 -2.00
N MET A 592 -7.81 -33.61 -2.69
CA MET A 592 -7.37 -35.01 -2.88
C MET A 592 -5.99 -35.22 -2.26
N ARG A 593 -5.75 -36.37 -1.62
CA ARG A 593 -4.42 -36.67 -1.08
C ARG A 593 -3.42 -36.83 -2.21
N ARG A 594 -2.25 -36.21 -2.07
CA ARG A 594 -1.14 -36.34 -2.99
C ARG A 594 -0.57 -37.76 -2.90
N GLU A 595 -0.55 -38.42 -4.05
CA GLU A 595 -0.01 -39.76 -4.22
C GLU A 595 1.09 -39.71 -5.29
N VAL A 596 2.25 -40.30 -5.00
CA VAL A 596 3.39 -40.34 -5.92
C VAL A 596 3.70 -41.79 -6.27
N GLU A 597 3.75 -42.12 -7.56
CA GLU A 597 4.20 -43.44 -7.99
C GLU A 597 5.72 -43.55 -7.81
N LEU A 598 6.16 -44.59 -7.10
CA LEU A 598 7.57 -44.99 -7.07
C LEU A 598 7.88 -45.76 -8.36
N GLU A 599 8.24 -45.00 -9.39
CA GLU A 599 8.50 -45.51 -10.74
C GLU A 599 9.68 -46.50 -10.80
N ASP A 600 9.69 -47.34 -11.82
CA ASP A 600 10.75 -48.32 -12.05
C ASP A 600 12.08 -47.61 -12.39
N THR A 601 12.95 -47.45 -11.39
CA THR A 601 14.22 -46.75 -11.53
C THR A 601 15.34 -47.38 -10.70
N THR A 602 16.58 -47.13 -11.13
CA THR A 602 17.80 -47.47 -10.39
C THR A 602 18.10 -46.47 -9.27
N LYS A 603 17.37 -45.34 -9.17
CA LYS A 603 17.55 -44.35 -8.10
C LYS A 603 17.32 -44.97 -6.72
N ASP A 604 18.14 -44.52 -5.78
CA ASP A 604 18.04 -44.84 -4.36
C ASP A 604 16.67 -44.40 -3.81
N VAL A 605 15.98 -45.31 -3.12
CA VAL A 605 14.63 -45.05 -2.59
C VAL A 605 14.61 -43.88 -1.62
N GLY A 606 15.73 -43.60 -0.92
CA GLY A 606 15.87 -42.44 -0.05
C GLY A 606 15.90 -41.09 -0.76
N LEU A 607 15.95 -41.07 -2.10
CA LEU A 607 15.78 -39.85 -2.92
C LEU A 607 14.36 -39.76 -3.53
N CYS A 608 13.53 -40.78 -3.34
CA CYS A 608 12.17 -40.86 -3.89
C CYS A 608 11.08 -40.66 -2.84
N VAL A 609 11.43 -40.73 -1.56
CA VAL A 609 10.52 -40.61 -0.42
C VAL A 609 11.13 -39.67 0.61
N ASP A 610 10.36 -38.70 1.06
CA ASP A 610 10.76 -37.76 2.11
C ASP A 610 10.46 -38.33 3.49
N GLY A 611 11.44 -38.21 4.40
CA GLY A 611 11.33 -38.70 5.79
C GLY A 611 11.93 -40.10 6.03
N MET A 612 11.68 -40.64 7.23
CA MET A 612 12.16 -41.96 7.67
C MET A 612 11.03 -43.00 7.78
N GLU A 613 9.79 -42.59 7.53
CA GLU A 613 8.60 -43.43 7.53
C GLU A 613 7.83 -43.22 6.23
N ALA A 614 7.39 -44.29 5.59
CA ALA A 614 6.72 -44.23 4.29
C ALA A 614 5.54 -45.19 4.23
N ARG A 615 4.35 -44.67 3.94
CA ARG A 615 3.15 -45.49 3.72
C ARG A 615 2.92 -45.67 2.22
N VAL A 616 2.96 -46.91 1.75
CA VAL A 616 2.94 -47.23 0.32
C VAL A 616 1.82 -48.22 0.01
N ARG A 617 0.90 -47.81 -0.85
CA ARG A 617 -0.16 -48.65 -1.39
C ARG A 617 0.37 -49.47 -2.56
N VAL A 618 0.16 -50.78 -2.52
CA VAL A 618 0.63 -51.72 -3.53
C VAL A 618 -0.53 -52.12 -4.43
N GLU A 619 -0.41 -51.84 -5.74
CA GLU A 619 -1.34 -52.30 -6.76
C GLU A 619 -0.69 -53.35 -7.66
N PHE A 620 -1.51 -54.24 -8.23
CA PHE A 620 -1.05 -55.25 -9.18
C PHE A 620 -1.40 -54.81 -10.61
N LYS A 621 -0.41 -54.79 -11.51
CA LYS A 621 -0.63 -54.55 -12.93
C LYS A 621 -1.42 -55.71 -13.53
N ASP A 622 -2.56 -55.44 -14.16
CA ASP A 622 -3.43 -56.46 -14.77
C ASP A 622 -2.70 -57.23 -15.88
N SER A 623 -2.69 -58.56 -15.80
CA SER A 623 -2.07 -59.45 -16.79
C SER A 623 -2.93 -59.62 -18.05
N ARG A 624 -3.30 -58.51 -18.70
CA ARG A 624 -3.97 -58.51 -20.02
C ARG A 624 -3.40 -57.38 -20.88
N LYS A 625 -2.19 -57.61 -21.41
CA LYS A 625 -1.64 -57.12 -22.69
C LYS A 625 -0.13 -57.40 -22.74
N PHE A 626 0.22 -58.67 -22.91
CA PHE A 626 1.41 -59.04 -23.67
C PHE A 626 0.88 -59.80 -24.90
N PRO A 627 1.00 -59.27 -26.13
CA PRO A 627 0.78 -60.10 -27.30
C PRO A 627 1.92 -61.11 -27.34
N GLY A 628 1.56 -62.39 -27.40
CA GLY A 628 2.52 -63.47 -27.51
C GLY A 628 3.39 -63.33 -28.75
N ARG A 629 4.61 -63.81 -28.64
CA ARG A 629 5.23 -64.62 -29.67
C ARG A 629 5.73 -65.90 -29.01
N GLU A 630 5.01 -66.97 -29.29
CA GLU A 630 5.59 -68.30 -29.47
C GLU A 630 6.44 -68.24 -30.75
N GLU A 631 7.75 -68.40 -30.61
CA GLU A 631 8.60 -69.45 -31.21
C GLU A 631 10.02 -69.31 -30.63
#